data_AF-A0A7E4UXL8-F1
#
_entry.id   AF-A0A7E4UXL8-F1
#
_cell.length_a   1.000
_cell.length_b   1.000
_cell.length_c   1.000
_cell.angle_alpha   90.00
_cell.angle_beta   90.00
_cell.angle_gamma   90.00
#
_symmetry.space_group_name_H-M   'P 1'
#
loop_
_entity.id
_entity.type
_entity.pdbx_description
1 polymer ?
#
loop_
_entity_poly.entity_id
_entity_poly.type
_entity_poly.pdbx_seq_one_letter_code
_entity_poly.pdbx_strand_id
1 'polypeptide(L)'
;MNTATVLVFTVFTLAVFADYAPCQKCQSVFDEVRVELGNDGKGASIEALLAVFQKLCKRDDPQHAQGCYDVSAKKAPEIKNLLDAGESNKDICIYLGICV
;
A
#
# COMPACT_ATOMS: atom_id res chain seq x y z
N MET A 1 26.61 -19.34 29.64
CA MET A 1 25.73 -18.19 29.36
C MET A 1 26.34 -17.42 28.20
N ASN A 2 25.83 -17.63 26.98
CA ASN A 2 26.37 -17.02 25.76
C ASN A 2 25.61 -15.74 25.45
N THR A 3 26.12 -14.62 25.94
CA THR A 3 25.55 -13.27 25.77
C THR A 3 25.71 -12.71 24.35
N ALA A 4 26.47 -13.37 23.47
CA ALA A 4 26.75 -12.89 22.12
C ALA A 4 25.65 -13.24 21.09
N THR A 5 24.86 -14.29 21.31
CA THR A 5 23.87 -14.77 20.32
C THR A 5 22.57 -13.94 20.33
N VAL A 6 22.26 -13.27 21.44
CA VAL A 6 21.00 -12.50 21.60
C VAL A 6 21.04 -11.17 20.86
N LEU A 7 22.22 -10.56 20.70
CA LEU A 7 22.41 -9.26 20.05
C LEU A 7 22.33 -9.33 18.52
N VAL A 8 22.71 -10.46 17.91
CA VAL A 8 22.63 -10.62 16.45
C VAL A 8 21.17 -10.77 15.98
N PHE A 9 20.33 -11.44 16.78
CA PHE A 9 18.90 -11.62 16.48
C PHE A 9 18.07 -10.34 16.60
N THR A 10 18.44 -9.43 17.52
CA THR A 10 17.73 -8.16 17.76
C THR A 10 18.07 -7.08 16.73
N VAL A 11 19.29 -7.07 16.18
CA VAL A 11 19.66 -6.11 15.12
C VAL A 11 19.09 -6.54 13.75
N PHE A 12 19.02 -7.85 13.45
CA PHE A 12 18.38 -8.34 12.23
C PHE A 12 16.87 -8.10 12.20
N THR A 13 16.20 -8.11 13.36
CA THR A 13 14.75 -7.87 13.44
C THR A 13 14.38 -6.40 13.24
N LEU A 14 15.15 -5.45 13.78
CA LEU A 14 14.82 -4.02 13.64
C LEU A 14 14.94 -3.49 12.20
N ALA A 15 15.88 -4.02 11.40
CA ALA A 15 15.97 -3.69 9.97
C ALA A 15 14.82 -4.35 9.17
N VAL A 16 14.49 -5.62 9.48
CA VAL A 16 13.39 -6.33 8.80
C VAL A 16 12.02 -5.71 9.11
N PHE A 17 11.78 -5.21 10.33
CA PHE A 17 10.51 -4.57 10.69
C PHE A 17 10.34 -3.14 10.15
N ALA A 18 11.44 -2.42 9.89
CA ALA A 18 11.38 -1.09 9.28
C ALA A 18 10.94 -1.15 7.80
N ASP A 19 11.31 -2.21 7.08
CA ASP A 19 10.90 -2.43 5.68
C ASP A 19 9.56 -3.20 5.57
N TYR A 20 9.19 -4.00 6.58
CA TYR A 20 7.91 -4.73 6.59
C TYR A 20 6.70 -3.85 6.94
N ALA A 21 6.84 -2.90 7.87
CA ALA A 21 5.75 -2.02 8.28
C ALA A 21 5.15 -1.21 7.10
N PRO A 22 5.95 -0.55 6.22
CA PRO A 22 5.40 0.16 5.07
C PRO A 22 4.77 -0.80 4.05
N CYS A 23 5.36 -1.98 3.84
CA CYS A 23 4.80 -2.99 2.95
C CYS A 23 3.45 -3.54 3.42
N GLN A 24 3.31 -3.84 4.72
CA GLN A 24 2.05 -4.29 5.31
C GLN A 24 0.98 -3.20 5.27
N LYS A 25 1.35 -1.94 5.57
CA LYS A 25 0.43 -0.81 5.49
C LYS A 25 -0.05 -0.60 4.04
N CYS A 26 0.84 -0.70 3.06
CA CYS A 26 0.45 -0.63 1.65
C CYS A 26 -0.53 -1.73 1.27
N GLN A 27 -0.25 -2.99 1.64
CA GLN A 27 -1.15 -4.11 1.36
C GLN A 27 -2.53 -3.89 2.00
N SER A 28 -2.58 -3.43 3.25
CA SER A 28 -3.82 -3.09 3.94
C SER A 28 -4.59 -1.96 3.26
N VAL A 29 -3.91 -0.94 2.71
CA VAL A 29 -4.56 0.11 1.90
C VAL A 29 -5.20 -0.52 0.67
N PHE A 30 -4.51 -1.43 -0.02
CA PHE A 30 -5.07 -2.09 -1.19
C PHE A 30 -6.18 -3.11 -0.87
N ASP A 31 -6.17 -3.73 0.31
CA ASP A 31 -7.31 -4.52 0.80
C ASP A 31 -8.56 -3.62 0.89
N GLU A 32 -8.44 -2.44 1.49
CA GLU A 32 -9.55 -1.49 1.59
C GLU A 32 -9.98 -0.95 0.23
N VAL A 33 -9.04 -0.64 -0.67
CA VAL A 33 -9.36 -0.22 -2.04
C VAL A 33 -10.22 -1.27 -2.75
N ARG A 34 -9.87 -2.55 -2.64
CA ARG A 34 -10.66 -3.63 -3.24
C ARG A 34 -12.04 -3.77 -2.63
N VAL A 35 -12.15 -3.63 -1.30
CA VAL A 35 -13.44 -3.69 -0.60
C VAL A 35 -14.34 -2.54 -1.05
N GLU A 36 -13.81 -1.31 -1.14
CA GLU A 36 -14.58 -0.13 -1.55
C GLU A 36 -14.99 -0.17 -3.02
N LEU A 37 -14.16 -0.73 -3.90
CA LEU A 37 -14.47 -0.87 -5.32
C LEU A 37 -15.36 -2.08 -5.64
N GLY A 38 -15.35 -3.11 -4.78
CA GLY A 38 -15.97 -4.41 -5.06
C GLY A 38 -15.26 -5.16 -6.19
N ASN A 39 -15.62 -6.44 -6.38
CA ASN A 39 -15.05 -7.31 -7.43
C ASN A 39 -13.50 -7.30 -7.48
N ASP A 40 -12.85 -7.26 -6.31
CA ASP A 40 -11.40 -7.12 -6.15
C ASP A 40 -10.78 -5.92 -6.90
N GLY A 41 -11.57 -4.87 -7.16
CA GLY A 41 -11.17 -3.70 -7.94
C GLY A 41 -11.18 -3.91 -9.46
N LYS A 42 -11.48 -5.11 -9.95
CA LYS A 42 -11.50 -5.41 -11.40
C LYS A 42 -12.65 -4.72 -12.10
N GLY A 43 -12.33 -4.07 -13.21
CA GLY A 43 -13.28 -3.31 -14.02
C GLY A 43 -13.70 -1.99 -13.41
N ALA A 44 -13.13 -1.59 -12.27
CA ALA A 44 -13.39 -0.29 -11.66
C ALA A 44 -12.97 0.84 -12.62
N SER A 45 -13.78 1.89 -12.72
CA SER A 45 -13.40 3.09 -13.47
C SER A 45 -12.27 3.84 -12.75
N ILE A 46 -11.50 4.64 -13.51
CA ILE A 46 -10.50 5.54 -12.90
C ILE A 46 -11.19 6.49 -11.91
N GLU A 47 -12.37 6.99 -12.23
CA GLU A 47 -13.14 7.89 -11.37
C GLU A 47 -13.49 7.25 -10.02
N ALA A 48 -13.92 5.98 -10.02
CA ALA A 48 -14.20 5.24 -8.80
C ALA A 48 -12.93 5.05 -7.96
N LEU A 49 -11.82 4.67 -8.60
CA LEU A 49 -10.53 4.52 -7.93
C LEU A 49 -10.05 5.84 -7.30
N LEU A 50 -10.19 6.96 -8.02
CA LEU A 50 -9.85 8.29 -7.51
C LEU A 50 -10.73 8.70 -6.32
N ALA A 51 -12.02 8.40 -6.36
CA ALA A 51 -12.93 8.67 -5.24
C ALA A 51 -12.51 7.90 -3.98
N VAL A 52 -12.11 6.63 -4.13
CA VAL A 52 -11.58 5.83 -3.03
C VAL A 52 -10.28 6.42 -2.49
N PHE A 53 -9.32 6.77 -3.35
CA PHE A 53 -8.08 7.44 -2.89
C PHE A 53 -8.36 8.74 -2.14
N GLN A 54 -9.29 9.55 -2.63
CA GLN A 54 -9.67 10.79 -1.95
C GLN A 54 -10.23 10.52 -0.55
N LYS A 55 -11.07 9.48 -0.40
CA LYS A 55 -11.61 9.06 0.90
C LYS A 55 -10.50 8.58 1.84
N LEU A 56 -9.61 7.71 1.36
CA LEU A 56 -8.52 7.16 2.16
C LEU A 56 -7.53 8.25 2.60
N CYS A 57 -7.12 9.13 1.69
CA CYS A 57 -6.22 10.24 2.01
C CYS A 57 -6.82 11.20 3.05
N LYS A 58 -8.12 11.52 2.97
CA LYS A 58 -8.80 12.37 3.97
C LYS A 58 -8.87 11.72 5.35
N ARG A 59 -8.94 10.39 5.41
CA ARG A 59 -9.02 9.64 6.67
C ARG A 59 -7.65 9.46 7.33
N ASP A 60 -6.65 9.06 6.55
CA ASP A 60 -5.34 8.66 7.07
C ASP A 60 -4.41 9.87 7.29
N ASP A 61 -4.51 10.90 6.46
CA ASP A 61 -3.75 12.15 6.63
C ASP A 61 -4.60 13.38 6.25
N PRO A 62 -5.53 13.80 7.11
CA PRO A 62 -6.40 14.94 6.82
C PRO A 62 -5.64 16.26 6.60
N GLN A 63 -4.44 16.42 7.19
CA GLN A 63 -3.63 17.63 7.06
C GLN A 63 -2.96 17.72 5.69
N HIS A 64 -2.56 16.58 5.11
CA HIS A 64 -1.93 16.52 3.78
C HIS A 64 -2.79 15.77 2.74
N ALA A 65 -4.10 15.71 2.96
CA ALA A 65 -5.03 14.91 2.15
C ALA A 65 -4.94 15.22 0.65
N GLN A 66 -4.74 16.50 0.31
CA GLN A 66 -4.56 16.92 -1.09
C GLN A 66 -3.25 16.39 -1.69
N GLY A 67 -2.14 16.48 -0.97
CA GLY A 67 -0.85 15.95 -1.42
C GLY A 67 -0.88 14.44 -1.60
N CYS A 68 -1.51 13.72 -0.65
CA CYS A 68 -1.76 12.28 -0.76
C CYS A 68 -2.60 11.95 -2.00
N TYR A 69 -3.69 12.70 -2.23
CA TYR A 69 -4.56 12.51 -3.39
C TYR A 69 -3.81 12.76 -4.70
N ASP A 70 -3.05 13.86 -4.80
CA ASP A 70 -2.34 14.22 -6.03
C ASP A 70 -1.29 13.18 -6.43
N VAL A 71 -0.59 12.59 -5.46
CA VAL A 71 0.34 11.49 -5.71
C VAL A 71 -0.39 10.22 -6.15
N SER A 72 -1.47 9.86 -5.45
CA SER A 72 -2.27 8.68 -5.76
C SER A 72 -2.95 8.79 -7.14
N ALA A 73 -3.45 9.98 -7.48
CA ALA A 73 -4.11 10.27 -8.75
C ALA A 73 -3.16 10.13 -9.94
N LYS A 74 -1.89 10.54 -9.79
CA LYS A 74 -0.86 10.34 -10.83
C LYS A 74 -0.61 8.86 -11.12
N LYS A 75 -0.80 7.99 -10.13
CA LYS A 75 -0.61 6.54 -10.22
C LYS A 75 -1.88 5.76 -10.53
N ALA A 76 -3.05 6.41 -10.50
CA ALA A 76 -4.34 5.75 -10.70
C ALA A 76 -4.46 4.94 -12.01
N PRO A 77 -3.95 5.39 -13.18
CA PRO A 77 -4.00 4.59 -14.40
C PRO A 77 -3.19 3.29 -14.31
N GLU A 78 -1.99 3.35 -13.75
CA GLU A 78 -1.11 2.19 -13.55
C GLU A 78 -1.74 1.21 -12.54
N ILE A 79 -2.22 1.72 -11.41
CA ILE A 79 -2.88 0.92 -10.38
C ILE A 79 -4.14 0.24 -10.91
N LYS A 80 -4.96 0.95 -11.70
CA LYS A 80 -6.14 0.36 -12.34
C LYS A 80 -5.75 -0.83 -13.22
N ASN A 81 -4.71 -0.68 -14.05
CA ASN A 81 -4.26 -1.77 -14.92
C ASN A 81 -3.79 -3.00 -14.11
N LEU A 82 -3.10 -2.79 -12.98
CA LEU A 82 -2.68 -3.88 -12.09
C LEU A 82 -3.89 -4.56 -11.41
N LEU A 83 -4.88 -3.78 -10.96
CA LEU A 83 -6.13 -4.32 -10.41
C LEU A 83 -6.90 -5.14 -11.45
N ASP A 84 -7.03 -4.64 -12.68
CA ASP A 84 -7.68 -5.34 -13.80
C ASP A 84 -6.96 -6.64 -14.18
N ALA A 85 -5.63 -6.63 -14.16
CA ALA A 85 -4.80 -7.83 -14.35
C ALA A 85 -4.97 -8.85 -13.22
N GLY A 86 -5.51 -8.43 -12.07
CA GLY A 86 -5.68 -9.29 -10.90
C GLY A 86 -4.39 -9.52 -10.14
N GLU A 87 -3.44 -8.59 -10.22
CA GLU A 87 -2.20 -8.61 -9.46
C GLU A 87 -2.49 -8.67 -7.96
N SER A 88 -1.61 -9.27 -7.17
CA SER A 88 -1.79 -9.30 -5.71
C SER A 88 -1.51 -7.93 -5.09
N ASN A 89 -2.04 -7.69 -3.88
CA ASN A 89 -1.74 -6.45 -3.16
C ASN A 89 -0.25 -6.29 -2.89
N LYS A 90 0.47 -7.39 -2.66
CA LYS A 90 1.92 -7.40 -2.50
C LYS A 90 2.61 -6.93 -3.79
N ASP A 91 2.21 -7.46 -4.95
CA ASP A 91 2.84 -7.13 -6.23
C ASP A 91 2.58 -5.67 -6.62
N ILE A 92 1.38 -5.16 -6.37
CA ILE A 92 1.07 -3.73 -6.52
C ILE A 92 1.98 -2.88 -5.63
N CYS A 93 2.17 -3.27 -4.37
CA CYS A 93 3.03 -2.55 -3.45
C CYS A 93 4.53 -2.65 -3.79
N ILE A 94 4.98 -3.74 -4.42
CA ILE A 94 6.33 -3.87 -4.99
C ILE A 94 6.47 -2.91 -6.19
N TYR A 95 5.48 -2.87 -7.08
CA TYR A 95 5.48 -1.98 -8.24
C TYR A 95 5.57 -0.50 -7.84
N LEU A 96 4.91 -0.13 -6.74
CA LEU A 96 4.97 1.21 -6.16
C LEU A 96 6.28 1.49 -5.41
N GLY A 97 7.19 0.52 -5.29
CA GLY A 97 8.47 0.64 -4.59
C GLY A 97 8.33 0.71 -3.06
N ILE A 98 7.21 0.24 -2.51
CA ILE A 98 6.93 0.26 -1.07
C ILE A 98 7.30 -1.08 -0.42
N CYS A 99 7.09 -2.19 -1.12
CA CYS A 99 7.53 -3.52 -0.72
C CYS A 99 8.82 -3.91 -1.46
N VAL A 100 9.66 -4.70 -0.79
CA VAL A 100 10.85 -5.36 -1.38
C VAL A 100 10.75 -6.88 -1.28
#